data_AF-A0A0E3NJF3-F1
#
_entry.id   AF-A0A0E3NJF3-F1
#
_cell.length_a   1.000
_cell.length_b   1.000
_cell.length_c   1.000
_cell.angle_alpha   90.00
_cell.angle_beta   90.00
_cell.angle_gamma   90.00
#
_symmetry.space_group_name_H-M   'P 1'
#
loop_
_entity.id
_entity.type
_entity.pdbx_description
1 polymer ?
#
loop_
_entity_poly.entity_id
_entity_poly.type
_entity_poly.pdbx_seq_one_letter_code
_entity_poly.pdbx_strand_id
1 'polypeptide(L)'
;MARFAKFDVPEELTNKALEALELARDTGKIKKGTNEATKAIERGNAKLVLIAEDIEPAEIIAHIAPLSEEKNAPYIFIQNQKELGAASGLGVSCATVAIVDAGKAAEMVQDIAQKLEALK
;
A
#
# COMPACT_ATOMS: atom_id res chain seq x y z
N MET A 1 5.57 -6.68 19.22
CA MET A 1 4.76 -6.23 18.08
C MET A 1 5.33 -4.93 17.59
N ALA A 2 6.00 -4.95 16.44
CA ALA A 2 6.71 -3.80 15.93
C ALA A 2 5.70 -2.71 15.55
N ARG A 3 5.72 -1.61 16.29
CA ARG A 3 4.77 -0.49 16.15
C ARG A 3 5.25 0.41 15.01
N PHE A 4 4.95 0.02 13.77
CA PHE A 4 5.22 0.85 12.58
C PHE A 4 4.00 1.69 12.16
N ALA A 5 2.80 1.31 12.57
CA ALA A 5 1.59 2.11 12.37
C ALA A 5 1.67 3.39 13.23
N LYS A 6 1.97 4.52 12.59
CA LYS A 6 1.97 5.85 13.21
C LYS A 6 0.54 6.37 13.48
N PHE A 7 -0.47 5.76 12.87
CA PHE A 7 -1.89 6.12 12.98
C PHE A 7 -2.75 4.86 12.83
N ASP A 8 -3.86 4.82 13.56
CA ASP A 8 -4.82 3.71 13.50
C ASP A 8 -5.72 3.89 12.27
N VAL A 9 -5.67 2.95 11.34
CA VAL A 9 -6.41 3.04 10.07
C VAL A 9 -7.78 2.38 10.25
N PRO A 10 -8.90 3.10 10.06
CA PRO A 10 -10.21 2.49 10.14
C PRO A 10 -10.35 1.32 9.16
N GLU A 11 -10.97 0.23 9.60
CA GLU A 11 -11.17 -0.99 8.79
C GLU A 11 -11.88 -0.69 7.46
N GLU A 12 -12.80 0.28 7.45
CA GLU A 12 -13.47 0.75 6.23
C GLU A 12 -12.48 1.29 5.18
N LEU A 13 -11.44 2.02 5.62
CA LEU A 13 -10.44 2.58 4.72
C LEU A 13 -9.50 1.50 4.18
N THR A 14 -9.15 0.53 5.03
CA THR A 14 -8.37 -0.66 4.67
C THR A 14 -9.10 -1.48 3.58
N ASN A 15 -10.39 -1.76 3.77
CA ASN A 15 -11.21 -2.48 2.79
C ASN A 15 -11.33 -1.71 1.47
N LYS A 16 -11.60 -0.40 1.53
CA LYS A 16 -11.63 0.45 0.33
C LYS A 16 -10.28 0.46 -0.40
N ALA A 17 -9.16 0.41 0.31
CA ALA A 17 -7.83 0.33 -0.30
C ALA A 17 -7.55 -1.03 -0.97
N LEU A 18 -8.04 -2.13 -0.39
CA LEU A 18 -7.96 -3.46 -1.02
C LEU A 18 -8.81 -3.53 -2.30
N GLU A 19 -10.03 -2.99 -2.28
CA GLU A 19 -10.88 -2.87 -3.47
C GLU A 19 -10.22 -2.01 -4.56
N ALA A 20 -9.64 -0.87 -4.18
CA ALA A 20 -8.89 -0.01 -5.09
C ALA A 20 -7.71 -0.76 -5.73
N LEU A 21 -7.01 -1.58 -4.93
CA LEU A 21 -5.89 -2.39 -5.38
C LEU A 21 -6.32 -3.45 -6.41
N GLU A 22 -7.42 -4.17 -6.16
CA GLU A 22 -7.95 -5.17 -7.10
C GLU A 22 -8.35 -4.53 -8.43
N LEU A 23 -9.04 -3.39 -8.37
CA LEU A 23 -9.46 -2.68 -9.58
C LEU A 23 -8.25 -2.10 -10.34
N ALA A 24 -7.25 -1.55 -9.63
CA ALA A 24 -6.02 -1.05 -10.23
C ALA A 24 -5.15 -2.17 -10.81
N ARG A 25 -5.16 -3.38 -10.22
CA ARG A 25 -4.50 -4.57 -10.77
C ARG A 25 -5.06 -4.91 -12.15
N ASP A 26 -6.38 -4.89 -12.30
CA ASP A 26 -7.06 -5.35 -13.51
C ASP A 26 -7.13 -4.28 -14.61
N THR A 27 -7.14 -3.00 -14.22
CA THR A 27 -7.38 -1.89 -15.16
C THR A 27 -6.22 -0.90 -15.29
N GLY A 28 -5.17 -1.07 -14.50
CA GLY A 28 -4.00 -0.20 -14.46
C GLY A 28 -2.72 -1.00 -14.28
N LYS A 29 -1.87 -0.59 -13.34
CA LYS A 29 -0.57 -1.20 -13.10
C LYS A 29 -0.17 -1.12 -11.63
N ILE A 30 0.19 -2.28 -11.09
CA ILE A 30 0.67 -2.42 -9.71
C ILE A 30 2.06 -3.04 -9.67
N LYS A 31 2.81 -2.73 -8.62
CA LYS A 31 4.13 -3.27 -8.30
C LYS A 31 4.02 -4.09 -7.03
N LYS A 32 4.29 -5.39 -7.15
CA LYS A 32 4.09 -6.38 -6.09
C LYS A 32 5.43 -6.71 -5.44
N GLY A 33 5.46 -6.73 -4.12
CA GLY A 33 6.64 -7.01 -3.32
C GLY A 33 7.44 -5.76 -2.97
N THR A 34 8.14 -5.83 -1.84
CA THR A 34 8.90 -4.74 -1.22
C THR A 34 9.88 -4.08 -2.17
N ASN A 35 10.72 -4.85 -2.88
CA ASN A 35 11.75 -4.30 -3.76
C ASN A 35 11.17 -3.45 -4.91
N GLU A 36 10.08 -3.91 -5.52
CA GLU A 36 9.45 -3.19 -6.63
C GLU A 36 8.66 -1.98 -6.13
N ALA A 37 8.05 -2.07 -4.95
CA ALA A 37 7.42 -0.95 -4.27
C ALA A 37 8.44 0.14 -3.91
N THR A 38 9.59 -0.23 -3.33
CA THR A 38 10.69 0.70 -3.03
C THR A 38 11.10 1.47 -4.28
N LYS A 39 11.38 0.78 -5.40
CA LYS A 39 11.73 1.44 -6.67
C LYS A 39 10.63 2.36 -7.17
N ALA A 40 9.36 2.02 -6.98
CA ALA A 40 8.24 2.85 -7.40
C ALA A 40 8.16 4.16 -6.60
N ILE A 41 8.43 4.08 -5.29
CA ILE A 41 8.47 5.23 -4.39
C ILE A 41 9.67 6.12 -4.73
N GLU A 42 10.87 5.55 -4.86
CA GLU A 42 12.11 6.29 -5.20
C GLU A 42 12.00 7.06 -6.52
N ARG A 43 11.28 6.48 -7.49
CA ARG A 43 11.05 7.10 -8.81
C ARG A 43 9.89 8.10 -8.82
N GLY A 44 9.17 8.29 -7.71
CA GLY A 44 8.02 9.20 -7.64
C GLY A 44 6.78 8.71 -8.41
N ASN A 45 6.70 7.42 -8.73
CA ASN A 45 5.62 6.85 -9.54
C ASN A 45 4.51 6.21 -8.69
N ALA A 46 4.74 6.02 -7.39
CA ALA A 46 3.75 5.43 -6.49
C ALA A 46 2.58 6.40 -6.25
N LYS A 47 1.36 5.96 -6.56
CA LYS A 47 0.11 6.68 -6.29
C LYS A 47 -0.48 6.33 -4.92
N LEU A 48 -0.31 5.07 -4.51
CA LEU A 48 -0.65 4.57 -3.18
C LEU A 48 0.22 3.35 -2.87
N VAL A 49 0.73 3.27 -1.65
CA VAL A 49 1.53 2.16 -1.14
C VAL A 49 0.75 1.43 -0.04
N LEU A 50 0.57 0.13 -0.18
CA LEU A 50 -0.06 -0.73 0.82
C LEU A 50 1.04 -1.55 1.51
N ILE A 51 1.03 -1.57 2.85
CA ILE A 51 2.06 -2.21 3.68
C ILE A 51 1.36 -3.18 4.64
N ALA A 52 1.74 -4.46 4.62
CA ALA A 52 1.21 -5.42 5.58
C ALA A 52 1.85 -5.24 6.97
N GLU A 53 1.08 -5.40 8.05
CA GLU A 53 1.56 -5.24 9.42
C GLU A 53 2.13 -6.54 10.02
N ASP A 54 1.64 -7.70 9.60
CA ASP A 54 2.03 -9.03 10.10
C ASP A 54 3.31 -9.59 9.46
N ILE A 55 4.28 -8.72 9.16
CA ILE A 55 5.54 -9.09 8.52
C ILE A 55 6.61 -9.41 9.56
N GLU A 56 7.20 -10.59 9.42
CA GLU A 56 8.32 -11.07 10.22
C GLU A 56 9.41 -11.67 9.31
N PRO A 57 10.67 -11.21 9.40
CA PRO A 57 11.17 -10.11 10.22
C PRO A 57 10.69 -8.73 9.74
N ALA A 58 10.40 -7.83 10.68
CA ALA A 58 9.77 -6.55 10.37
C ALA A 58 10.71 -5.56 9.66
N GLU A 59 12.02 -5.82 9.70
CA GLU A 59 13.08 -5.17 8.94
C GLU A 59 12.81 -5.17 7.43
N ILE A 60 12.01 -6.13 6.93
CA ILE A 60 11.61 -6.19 5.50
C ILE A 60 10.85 -4.93 5.07
N ILE A 61 10.02 -4.34 5.95
CA ILE A 61 9.16 -3.20 5.62
C ILE A 61 9.57 -1.90 6.32
N ALA A 62 10.54 -1.96 7.22
CA ALA A 62 10.91 -0.85 8.10
C ALA A 62 11.29 0.45 7.35
N HIS A 63 11.83 0.34 6.14
CA HIS A 63 12.21 1.49 5.31
C HIS A 63 11.05 2.06 4.48
N ILE A 64 9.94 1.36 4.32
CA ILE A 64 8.89 1.75 3.37
C ILE A 64 8.13 2.99 3.83
N ALA A 65 7.68 3.04 5.08
CA ALA A 65 6.97 4.20 5.63
C ALA A 65 7.83 5.48 5.62
N PRO A 66 9.06 5.52 6.16
CA PRO A 66 9.88 6.73 6.12
C PRO A 66 10.24 7.16 4.68
N LEU A 67 10.50 6.20 3.78
CA LEU A 67 10.75 6.52 2.38
C LEU A 67 9.52 7.11 1.70
N SER A 68 8.32 6.61 2.03
CA SER A 68 7.06 7.14 1.50
C SER A 68 6.79 8.56 2.00
N GLU A 69 7.13 8.86 3.25
CA GLU A 69 7.07 10.23 3.79
C GLU A 69 8.05 11.17 3.06
N GLU A 70 9.31 10.76 2.88
CA GLU A 70 10.32 11.57 2.18
C GLU A 70 9.91 11.89 0.73
N LYS A 71 9.31 10.91 0.04
CA LYS A 71 8.89 11.05 -1.36
C LYS A 71 7.45 11.57 -1.53
N ASN A 72 6.76 11.94 -0.44
CA ASN A 72 5.35 12.34 -0.46
C ASN A 72 4.45 11.30 -1.15
N ALA A 73 4.74 10.02 -1.00
CA ALA A 73 3.93 8.92 -1.49
C ALA A 73 2.87 8.55 -0.43
N PRO A 74 1.57 8.58 -0.77
CA PRO A 74 0.52 8.11 0.14
C PRO A 74 0.71 6.64 0.48
N TYR A 75 0.53 6.28 1.76
CA TYR A 75 0.67 4.90 2.22
C TYR A 75 -0.37 4.54 3.27
N ILE A 76 -0.75 3.25 3.30
CA ILE A 76 -1.72 2.67 4.22
C ILE A 76 -1.22 1.32 4.74
N PHE A 77 -1.54 1.02 6.00
CA PHE A 77 -1.27 -0.28 6.60
C PHE A 77 -2.47 -1.23 6.43
N ILE A 78 -2.17 -2.49 6.13
CA ILE A 78 -3.12 -3.59 5.96
C ILE A 78 -2.78 -4.64 7.01
N GLN A 79 -3.79 -5.20 7.69
CA GLN A 79 -3.56 -6.12 8.80
C GLN A 79 -2.80 -7.39 8.37
N ASN A 80 -3.15 -7.97 7.22
CA ASN A 80 -2.61 -9.26 6.80
C ASN A 80 -1.95 -9.27 5.41
N GLN A 81 -0.73 -9.82 5.34
CA GLN A 81 0.04 -10.01 4.11
C GLN A 81 -0.60 -10.98 3.11
N LYS A 82 -1.42 -11.93 3.57
CA LYS A 82 -2.17 -12.85 2.70
C LYS A 82 -3.30 -12.14 1.97
N GLU A 83 -4.03 -11.27 2.66
CA GLU A 83 -5.09 -10.45 2.05
C GLU A 83 -4.49 -9.52 1.00
N LEU A 84 -3.38 -8.86 1.34
CA LEU A 84 -2.65 -8.01 0.39
C LEU A 84 -2.14 -8.79 -0.84
N GLY A 85 -1.65 -10.02 -0.62
CA GLY A 85 -1.28 -10.94 -1.69
C GLY A 85 -2.44 -11.32 -2.60
N ALA A 86 -3.57 -11.71 -2.01
CA ALA A 86 -4.79 -12.09 -2.72
C ALA A 86 -5.36 -10.93 -3.56
N ALA A 87 -5.50 -9.73 -2.97
CA ALA A 87 -5.95 -8.53 -3.68
C ALA A 87 -5.01 -8.17 -4.85
N SER A 88 -3.70 -8.40 -4.68
CA SER A 88 -2.70 -8.24 -5.75
C SER A 88 -2.77 -9.31 -6.84
N GLY A 89 -3.65 -10.31 -6.72
CA GLY A 89 -3.77 -11.45 -7.64
C GLY A 89 -2.59 -12.42 -7.51
N LEU A 90 -2.04 -12.59 -6.31
CA LEU A 90 -1.01 -13.58 -6.00
C LEU A 90 -1.63 -14.73 -5.20
N GLY A 91 -1.21 -15.96 -5.48
CA GLY A 91 -1.52 -17.13 -4.65
C GLY A 91 -0.64 -17.27 -3.40
N VAL A 92 0.13 -16.23 -3.08
CA VAL A 92 1.10 -16.18 -1.98
C VAL A 92 0.99 -14.83 -1.26
N SER A 93 1.50 -14.75 -0.03
CA SER A 93 1.51 -13.49 0.71
C SER A 93 2.43 -12.44 0.09
N CYS A 94 2.10 -11.17 0.34
CA CYS A 94 2.86 -10.04 -0.15
C CYS A 94 3.00 -8.99 0.96
N ALA A 95 4.24 -8.58 1.25
CA ALA A 95 4.51 -7.61 2.31
C ALA A 95 4.19 -6.17 1.95
N THR A 96 4.35 -5.81 0.67
CA THR A 96 4.17 -4.42 0.22
C THR A 96 3.75 -4.41 -1.24
N VAL A 97 2.85 -3.50 -1.59
CA VAL A 97 2.36 -3.30 -2.96
C VAL A 97 2.28 -1.81 -3.23
N ALA A 98 2.70 -1.37 -4.42
CA ALA A 98 2.53 -0.01 -4.86
C ALA A 98 1.62 0.04 -6.09
N ILE A 99 0.58 0.85 -6.05
CA ILE A 99 -0.21 1.23 -7.21
C ILE A 99 0.58 2.31 -7.95
N VAL A 100 0.95 2.05 -9.21
CA VAL A 100 1.69 3.02 -10.05
C VAL A 100 0.82 3.63 -11.15
N ASP A 101 -0.19 2.88 -11.59
CA ASP A 101 -1.30 3.37 -12.41
C ASP A 101 -2.59 2.83 -11.81
N ALA A 102 -3.47 3.74 -11.40
CA ALA A 102 -4.71 3.39 -10.72
C ALA A 102 -5.80 2.92 -11.70
N GLY A 103 -5.66 3.14 -13.01
CA GLY A 103 -6.69 2.77 -13.98
C GLY A 103 -8.07 3.32 -13.59
N LYS A 104 -9.08 2.45 -13.53
CA LYS A 104 -10.45 2.82 -13.10
C LYS A 104 -10.57 3.12 -11.60
N ALA A 105 -9.57 2.79 -10.79
CA ALA A 105 -9.54 3.08 -9.36
C ALA A 105 -9.01 4.50 -9.03
N ALA A 106 -8.75 5.35 -10.03
CA ALA A 106 -8.11 6.65 -9.82
C ALA A 106 -8.84 7.54 -8.79
N GLU A 107 -10.16 7.68 -8.91
CA GLU A 107 -10.96 8.46 -7.95
C GLU A 107 -10.90 7.86 -6.54
N MET A 108 -11.00 6.52 -6.44
CA MET A 108 -10.93 5.81 -5.18
C MET A 108 -9.57 6.00 -4.48
N VAL A 109 -8.48 5.90 -5.25
CA VAL A 109 -7.11 6.11 -4.75
C VAL A 109 -6.89 7.56 -4.29
N GLN A 110 -7.43 8.54 -5.02
CA GLN A 110 -7.36 9.94 -4.62
C GLN A 110 -8.12 10.21 -3.32
N ASP A 111 -9.35 9.69 -3.19
CA ASP A 111 -10.12 9.79 -1.96
C ASP A 111 -9.39 9.18 -0.76
N ILE A 112 -8.80 7.99 -0.96
CA ILE A 112 -8.04 7.30 0.09
C ILE A 112 -6.84 8.14 0.49
N ALA A 113 -6.08 8.65 -0.47
CA ALA A 113 -4.90 9.49 -0.21
C ALA A 113 -5.27 10.74 0.62
N GLN A 114 -6.36 11.43 0.28
CA GLN A 114 -6.84 12.59 1.02
C GLN A 114 -7.26 12.23 2.46
N LYS A 115 -7.98 11.12 2.64
CA LYS A 115 -8.37 10.64 3.97
C LYS A 115 -7.16 10.24 4.82
N LEU A 116 -6.13 9.66 4.21
CA LEU A 116 -4.88 9.31 4.89
C LEU A 116 -4.08 10.54 5.31
N GLU A 117 -4.06 11.60 4.51
CA GLU A 117 -3.45 12.87 4.88
C GLU A 117 -4.17 13.52 6.08
N ALA A 118 -5.49 13.42 6.16
CA ALA A 118 -6.26 13.95 7.29
C ALA A 118 -6.09 13.15 8.60
N LEU A 119 -5.57 11.92 8.54
CA LEU A 119 -5.31 11.05 9.70
C LEU A 119 -3.89 11.20 10.27
N LYS A 120 -2.98 11.85 9.52
CA LYS A 120 -1.60 12.14 9.94
C LYS A 120 -1.53 13.43 10.73
#